data_AF-A0A929CP49-F1
#
_entry.id   AF-A0A929CP49-F1
#
_cell.length_a   1.000
_cell.length_b   1.000
_cell.length_c   1.000
_cell.angle_alpha   90.00
_cell.angle_beta   90.00
_cell.angle_gamma   90.00
#
_symmetry.space_group_name_H-M   'P 1'
#
loop_
_entity.id
_entity.type
_entity.pdbx_description
1 polymer ?
#
loop_
_entity_poly.entity_id
_entity_poly.type
_entity_poly.pdbx_seq_one_letter_code
_entity_poly.pdbx_strand_id
1 'polypeptide(L)'
;MKDEKNISKIKIDDQNIIENVELNIWEALIPVVILMSMLAYNIFFVEDQEWFGTYTNQIILLLGGVVAAVVGLFNRVSFKRMITEILENLRSVFVPIMILFLVGALAGTW
;
A
#
# COMPACT_ATOMS: atom_id res chain seq x y z
N MET A 1 -25.88 -27.62 -14.58
CA MET A 1 -26.43 -26.57 -15.48
C MET A 1 -27.73 -26.09 -14.88
N LYS A 2 -27.88 -24.76 -14.67
CA LYS A 2 -28.67 -24.04 -13.64
C LYS A 2 -27.70 -23.58 -12.54
N ASP A 3 -27.34 -22.30 -12.37
CA ASP A 3 -28.09 -21.08 -12.62
C ASP A 3 -27.18 -19.87 -12.97
N GLU A 4 -27.15 -19.49 -14.24
CA GLU A 4 -26.50 -18.27 -14.76
C GLU A 4 -27.41 -17.02 -14.63
N LYS A 5 -27.97 -16.75 -13.44
CA LYS A 5 -29.07 -15.75 -13.32
C LYS A 5 -28.97 -14.72 -12.20
N ASN A 6 -27.78 -14.34 -11.73
CA ASN A 6 -27.66 -13.19 -10.82
C ASN A 6 -26.33 -12.45 -10.94
N ILE A 7 -26.05 -11.90 -12.12
CA ILE A 7 -24.95 -10.94 -12.31
C ILE A 7 -25.55 -9.61 -12.77
N SER A 8 -26.08 -8.84 -11.82
CA SER A 8 -26.39 -7.44 -12.03
C SER A 8 -25.08 -6.65 -12.00
N LYS A 9 -24.46 -6.46 -13.18
CA LYS A 9 -23.35 -5.53 -13.37
C LYS A 9 -23.89 -4.10 -13.31
N ILE A 10 -23.92 -3.52 -12.11
CA ILE A 10 -24.19 -2.09 -11.95
C ILE A 10 -22.86 -1.36 -12.16
N LYS A 11 -22.71 -0.68 -13.30
CA LYS A 11 -21.63 0.27 -13.55
C LYS A 11 -22.03 1.61 -12.92
N ILE A 12 -21.48 1.92 -11.75
CA ILE A 12 -21.44 3.29 -11.24
C ILE A 12 -19.96 3.62 -10.98
N ASP A 13 -19.47 4.60 -11.75
CA ASP A 13 -18.24 5.36 -11.57
C ASP A 13 -16.95 4.55 -11.30
N ASP A 14 -16.24 4.17 -12.38
CA ASP A 14 -14.80 3.83 -12.48
C ASP A 14 -14.07 3.15 -11.29
N GLN A 15 -14.78 2.37 -10.47
CA GLN A 15 -14.22 1.61 -9.36
C GLN A 15 -14.84 0.21 -9.36
N ASN A 16 -14.02 -0.83 -9.54
CA ASN A 16 -14.46 -2.20 -9.33
C ASN A 16 -14.39 -2.51 -7.82
N ILE A 17 -15.46 -2.22 -7.09
CA ILE A 17 -15.56 -2.68 -5.70
C ILE A 17 -15.84 -4.19 -5.72
N ILE A 18 -14.77 -4.97 -5.64
CA ILE A 18 -14.84 -6.43 -5.46
C ILE A 18 -15.16 -6.69 -3.98
N GLU A 19 -16.45 -6.83 -3.68
CA GLU A 19 -16.95 -7.32 -2.40
C GLU A 19 -16.52 -8.79 -2.24
N ASN A 20 -15.57 -9.06 -1.34
CA ASN A 20 -15.09 -10.41 -1.05
C ASN A 20 -14.77 -10.51 0.43
N VAL A 21 -15.32 -11.56 1.07
CA VAL A 21 -15.21 -11.98 2.49
C VAL A 21 -14.35 -11.04 3.34
N GLU A 22 -15.03 -10.03 3.88
CA GLU A 22 -14.73 -9.28 5.10
C GLU A 22 -13.27 -9.35 5.55
N LEU A 23 -12.39 -8.56 4.93
CA LEU A 23 -11.15 -8.14 5.57
C LEU A 23 -11.56 -7.37 6.83
N ASN A 24 -11.35 -7.99 7.99
CA ASN A 24 -11.65 -7.32 9.24
C ASN A 24 -10.70 -6.11 9.36
N ILE A 25 -11.24 -4.92 9.63
CA ILE A 25 -10.45 -3.70 9.85
C ILE A 25 -9.34 -3.94 10.88
N TRP A 26 -9.62 -4.81 11.86
CA TRP A 26 -8.64 -5.24 12.86
C TRP A 26 -7.42 -5.94 12.26
N GLU A 27 -7.61 -6.78 11.24
CA GLU A 27 -6.50 -7.47 10.56
C GLU A 27 -5.73 -6.53 9.62
N ALA A 28 -6.44 -5.62 8.95
CA ALA A 28 -5.82 -4.60 8.11
C ALA A 28 -4.92 -3.63 8.92
N LEU A 29 -5.23 -3.44 10.21
CA LEU A 29 -4.48 -2.57 11.10
C LEU A 29 -3.15 -3.20 11.57
N ILE A 30 -3.01 -4.52 11.51
CA ILE A 30 -1.80 -5.25 11.94
C ILE A 30 -0.52 -4.72 11.27
N PRO A 31 -0.41 -4.71 9.92
CA PRO A 31 0.80 -4.21 9.26
C PRO A 31 1.04 -2.72 9.53
N VAL A 32 -0.02 -1.92 9.70
CA VAL A 32 0.07 -0.48 10.00
C VAL A 32 0.67 -0.26 11.39
N VAL A 33 0.15 -0.95 12.41
CA VAL A 33 0.65 -0.83 13.79
C VAL A 33 2.08 -1.32 13.90
N ILE A 34 2.43 -2.43 13.25
CA ILE A 34 3.81 -2.94 13.21
C ILE A 34 4.75 -1.91 12.58
N LEU A 35 4.37 -1.37 11.40
CA LEU A 35 5.17 -0.37 10.71
C LEU A 35 5.36 0.90 11.56
N MET A 36 4.27 1.43 12.12
CA MET A 36 4.31 2.63 12.96
C MET A 36 5.14 2.41 14.23
N SER A 37 5.05 1.23 14.84
CA SER A 37 5.84 0.88 16.02
C SER A 37 7.33 0.79 15.69
N MET A 38 7.69 0.18 14.55
CA MET A 38 9.08 0.10 14.09
C MET A 38 9.67 1.48 13.78
N LEU A 39 8.90 2.35 13.11
CA LEU A 39 9.32 3.72 12.83
C LEU A 39 9.46 4.54 14.13
N ALA A 40 8.51 4.43 15.04
CA ALA A 40 8.58 5.10 16.34
C ALA A 40 9.80 4.61 17.14
N TYR A 41 10.04 3.29 17.16
CA TYR A 41 11.22 2.73 17.83
C TYR A 41 12.52 3.27 17.23
N ASN A 42 12.61 3.34 15.89
CA ASN A 42 13.75 3.95 15.23
C ASN A 42 13.96 5.40 15.68
N ILE A 43 12.91 6.22 15.74
CA ILE A 43 13.04 7.64 16.08
C ILE A 43 13.38 7.87 17.56
N PHE A 44 12.78 7.10 18.49
CA PHE A 44 12.91 7.36 19.92
C PHE A 44 14.08 6.64 20.60
N PHE A 45 14.52 5.50 20.05
CA PHE A 45 15.51 4.62 20.71
C PHE A 45 16.81 4.44 19.92
N VAL A 46 16.88 4.89 18.66
CA VAL A 46 18.09 4.79 17.84
C VAL A 46 18.66 6.19 17.64
N GLU A 47 19.73 6.51 18.35
CA GLU A 47 20.30 7.88 18.42
C GLU A 47 20.64 8.45 17.04
N ASP A 48 21.17 7.63 16.13
CA ASP A 48 21.51 8.05 14.76
C ASP A 48 20.42 7.71 13.73
N GLN A 49 19.28 7.14 14.15
CA GLN A 49 18.27 6.54 13.25
C GLN A 49 18.81 5.44 12.32
N GLU A 50 20.04 4.96 12.56
CA GLU A 50 20.77 3.99 11.73
C GLU A 50 20.66 2.54 12.20
N TRP A 51 19.46 2.08 12.60
CA TRP A 51 19.28 0.70 13.10
C TRP A 51 19.75 -0.37 12.10
N PHE A 52 19.59 -0.09 10.80
CA PHE A 52 20.11 -0.84 9.65
C PHE A 52 21.05 0.01 8.77
N GLY A 53 21.72 1.03 9.35
CA GLY A 53 22.56 1.98 8.62
C GLY A 53 21.79 3.16 8.01
N THR A 54 22.38 3.86 7.05
CA THR A 54 21.82 5.10 6.47
C THR A 54 20.44 4.94 5.81
N TYR A 55 20.06 3.73 5.36
CA TYR A 55 18.78 3.46 4.68
C TYR A 55 17.74 2.76 5.57
N THR A 56 17.84 2.94 6.89
CA THR A 56 17.01 2.22 7.85
C THR A 56 15.52 2.40 7.62
N ASN A 57 15.07 3.63 7.31
CA ASN A 57 13.64 3.91 7.12
C ASN A 57 13.07 3.18 5.90
N GLN A 58 13.82 3.12 4.80
CA GLN A 58 13.42 2.40 3.59
C GLN A 58 13.36 0.89 3.86
N ILE A 59 14.31 0.36 4.63
CA ILE A 59 14.30 -1.06 5.03
C ILE A 59 13.10 -1.36 5.94
N ILE A 60 12.78 -0.49 6.90
CA ILE A 60 11.58 -0.62 7.76
C ILE A 60 10.30 -0.61 6.92
N LEU A 61 10.19 0.28 5.92
CA LEU A 61 9.04 0.32 5.02
C LEU A 61 8.91 -0.97 4.20
N LEU A 62 10.02 -1.51 3.69
CA LEU A 62 10.04 -2.80 2.98
C LEU A 62 9.61 -3.95 3.91
N LEU A 63 10.08 -3.98 5.15
CA LEU A 63 9.66 -4.97 6.15
C LEU A 63 8.15 -4.86 6.45
N GLY A 64 7.63 -3.64 6.60
CA GLY A 64 6.18 -3.42 6.74
C GLY A 64 5.39 -3.91 5.53
N GLY A 65 5.91 -3.72 4.32
CA GLY A 65 5.33 -4.26 3.08
C GLY A 65 5.34 -5.80 3.05
N VAL A 66 6.41 -6.44 3.51
CA VAL A 66 6.49 -7.90 3.64
C VAL A 66 5.43 -8.41 4.63
N VAL A 67 5.30 -7.75 5.79
CA VAL A 67 4.27 -8.10 6.79
C VAL A 67 2.87 -7.92 6.19
N ALA A 68 2.61 -6.84 5.46
CA ALA A 68 1.33 -6.61 4.79
C ALA A 68 1.04 -7.68 3.73
N ALA A 69 2.03 -8.10 2.94
CA ALA A 69 1.89 -9.18 1.97
C ALA A 69 1.57 -10.52 2.65
N VAL A 70 2.22 -10.83 3.78
CA VAL A 70 1.97 -12.03 4.57
C VAL A 70 0.54 -12.02 5.13
N VAL A 71 0.08 -10.91 5.71
CA VAL A 71 -1.31 -10.75 6.19
C VAL A 71 -2.31 -10.88 5.04
N GLY A 72 -2.02 -10.29 3.88
CA GLY A 72 -2.85 -10.44 2.68
C GLY A 72 -2.96 -11.90 2.19
N LEU A 73 -1.87 -12.68 2.28
CA LEU A 73 -1.88 -14.11 1.95
C LEU A 73 -2.72 -14.92 2.96
N PHE A 74 -2.62 -14.64 4.26
CA PHE A 74 -3.45 -15.29 5.28
C PHE A 74 -4.94 -15.02 5.06
N ASN A 75 -5.27 -13.82 4.59
CA ASN A 75 -6.64 -13.40 4.28
C ASN A 75 -7.12 -13.86 2.89
N ARG A 76 -6.42 -14.82 2.28
CA ARG A 76 -6.75 -15.43 0.97
C ARG A 76 -6.86 -14.42 -0.17
N VAL A 77 -6.18 -13.29 -0.07
CA VAL A 77 -6.10 -12.32 -1.16
C VAL A 77 -5.21 -12.90 -2.25
N SER A 78 -5.72 -12.95 -3.48
CA SER A 78 -4.93 -13.44 -4.61
C SER A 78 -3.73 -12.53 -4.87
N PHE A 79 -2.56 -13.12 -5.16
CA PHE A 79 -1.35 -12.36 -5.48
C PHE A 79 -1.55 -11.41 -6.67
N LYS A 80 -2.31 -11.84 -7.68
CA LYS A 80 -2.67 -10.98 -8.82
C LYS A 80 -3.41 -9.73 -8.37
N ARG A 81 -4.40 -9.87 -7.48
CA ARG A 81 -5.14 -8.73 -6.93
C ARG A 81 -4.21 -7.80 -6.17
N MET A 82 -3.35 -8.32 -5.28
CA MET A 82 -2.38 -7.48 -4.56
C MET A 82 -1.53 -6.63 -5.50
N ILE A 83 -1.00 -7.20 -6.58
CA ILE A 83 -0.20 -6.46 -7.57
C ILE A 83 -1.05 -5.44 -8.35
N THR A 84 -2.28 -5.80 -8.76
CA THR A 84 -3.18 -4.87 -9.45
C THR A 84 -3.48 -3.64 -8.61
N GLU A 85 -3.80 -3.81 -7.32
CA GLU A 85 -4.08 -2.70 -6.39
C GLU A 85 -2.83 -1.82 -6.18
N ILE A 86 -1.64 -2.42 -6.06
CA ILE A 86 -0.36 -1.67 -5.96
C ILE A 86 -0.14 -0.82 -7.21
N LEU A 87 -0.36 -1.38 -8.41
CA LEU A 87 -0.20 -0.66 -9.67
C LEU A 87 -1.20 0.48 -9.81
N GLU A 88 -2.44 0.28 -9.37
CA GLU A 88 -3.48 1.31 -9.39
C GLU A 88 -3.14 2.46 -8.41
N ASN A 89 -2.65 2.13 -7.22
CA ASN A 89 -2.15 3.13 -6.27
C ASN A 89 -0.98 3.94 -6.85
N LEU A 90 0.00 3.27 -7.47
CA LEU A 90 1.15 3.92 -8.11
C LEU A 90 0.71 4.84 -9.25
N ARG A 91 -0.26 4.41 -10.06
CA ARG A 91 -0.82 5.21 -11.16
C ARG A 91 -1.51 6.47 -10.64
N SER A 92 -2.23 6.35 -9.53
CA SER A 92 -2.92 7.48 -8.89
C SER A 92 -1.93 8.56 -8.40
N VAL A 93 -0.83 8.16 -7.78
CA VAL A 93 0.19 9.11 -7.28
C VAL A 93 1.15 9.63 -8.35
N PHE A 94 1.18 9.00 -9.53
CA PHE A 94 2.08 9.38 -10.61
C PHE A 94 1.82 10.80 -11.14
N VAL A 95 0.55 11.21 -11.25
CA VAL A 95 0.18 12.55 -11.74
C VAL A 95 0.70 13.65 -10.81
N PRO A 96 0.45 13.61 -9.47
CA PRO A 96 1.08 14.54 -8.53
C PRO A 96 2.61 14.56 -8.59
N ILE A 97 3.24 13.39 -8.68
CA ILE A 97 4.70 13.28 -8.79
C ILE A 97 5.21 14.00 -10.03
N MET A 98 4.56 13.82 -11.18
CA MET A 98 4.92 14.50 -12.42
C MET A 98 4.75 16.01 -12.33
N ILE A 99 3.69 16.50 -11.67
CA ILE A 99 3.49 17.94 -11.45
C ILE A 99 4.62 18.50 -10.57
N LEU A 100 4.91 17.86 -9.42
CA LEU A 100 5.98 18.28 -8.52
C LEU A 100 7.34 18.24 -9.20
N PHE A 101 7.59 17.23 -10.03
CA PHE A 101 8.81 17.10 -10.81
C PHE A 101 8.98 18.25 -11.80
N LEU A 102 7.94 18.59 -12.58
CA LEU A 102 7.98 19.69 -13.53
C LEU A 102 8.13 21.06 -12.85
N VAL A 103 7.42 21.28 -11.75
CA VAL A 103 7.53 22.52 -10.96
C VAL A 103 8.93 22.67 -10.35
N GLY A 104 9.48 21.58 -9.81
CA GLY A 104 10.86 21.57 -9.28
C GLY A 104 11.91 21.82 -10.36
N ALA A 105 11.76 21.21 -11.53
CA ALA A 105 12.63 21.45 -12.68
C ALA A 105 12.60 22.91 -13.14
N LEU A 106 11.41 23.55 -13.16
CA LEU A 106 11.28 24.96 -13.49
C LEU A 106 11.91 25.87 -12.43
N ALA A 107 11.69 25.58 -11.14
CA ALA A 107 12.27 26.35 -10.04
C ALA A 107 13.81 26.29 -10.01
N GLY A 108 14.42 25.17 -10.42
CA GLY A 108 15.87 25.02 -10.49
C GLY A 108 16.55 25.73 -11.67
N THR A 109 15.78 26.36 -12.58
CA THR A 109 16.34 27.14 -13.71
C THR A 109 16.68 28.60 -13.36
N TRP A 110 16.47 29.01 -12.10
CA TRP A 110 16.76 30.35 -11.57
C TRP A 110 17.87 30.33 -10.52
#